data_AF-A0A8T6CHC6-F1
#
_entry.id   AF-A0A8T6CHC6-F1
#
_cell.length_a   1.000
_cell.length_b   1.000
_cell.length_c   1.000
_cell.angle_alpha   90.00
_cell.angle_beta   90.00
_cell.angle_gamma   90.00
#
_symmetry.space_group_name_H-M   'P 1'
#
loop_
_entity.id
_entity.type
_entity.pdbx_description
1 polymer ?
#
loop_
_entity_poly.entity_id
_entity_poly.type
_entity_poly.pdbx_seq_one_letter_code
_entity_poly.pdbx_strand_id
1 'polypeptide(L)'
;KELRRCVEDLGFVGAMLPSFGLPDHLGSKIYWPVYEEADRLGCAIAVHGGAHSGIGLDHMNVYAPIHALGHPAGQAIALAGMVFNGVFERFPNARFGFLEGGIGWFVMCLERFDRSHSTHMEYQLRDDDMLGPKIGDSVHEYIQRQIDNDRLFIGCEGEEPAIAFAVSQVGNKPFFFSTDFPHEVTTETCRHELQELLDNPQLTDEDKEAILHKNARRFYRLGDA
;
A
#
# COMPACT_ATOMS: atom_id res chain seq x y z
N LYS A 1 2.71 -1.24 -22.37
CA LYS A 1 3.59 -0.56 -23.38
C LYS A 1 4.44 0.51 -22.72
N GLU A 2 3.85 1.50 -22.05
CA GLU A 2 4.65 2.57 -21.43
C GLU A 2 5.49 2.10 -20.23
N LEU A 3 4.93 1.27 -19.34
CA LEU A 3 5.69 0.69 -18.22
C LEU A 3 6.98 0.00 -18.67
N ARG A 4 6.91 -0.80 -19.74
CA ARG A 4 8.07 -1.44 -20.36
C ARG A 4 9.14 -0.44 -20.76
N ARG A 5 8.76 0.60 -21.50
CA ARG A 5 9.66 1.65 -21.96
C ARG A 5 10.34 2.34 -20.78
N CYS A 6 9.58 2.65 -19.73
CA CYS A 6 10.13 3.27 -18.52
C CYS A 6 11.17 2.37 -17.83
N VAL A 7 10.89 1.08 -17.66
CA VAL A 7 11.79 0.18 -16.94
C VAL A 7 12.99 -0.25 -17.80
N GLU A 8 12.76 -0.74 -19.02
CA GLU A 8 13.81 -1.31 -19.87
C GLU A 8 14.66 -0.23 -20.56
N ASP A 9 14.06 0.86 -21.04
CA ASP A 9 14.79 1.86 -21.84
C ASP A 9 15.26 3.07 -21.01
N LEU A 10 14.53 3.43 -19.94
CA LEU A 10 14.83 4.61 -19.11
C LEU A 10 15.39 4.28 -17.71
N GLY A 11 15.41 3.00 -17.32
CA GLY A 11 15.94 2.57 -16.02
C GLY A 11 15.08 2.96 -14.82
N PHE A 12 13.77 3.19 -15.01
CA PHE A 12 12.85 3.46 -13.91
C PHE A 12 12.62 2.19 -13.08
N VAL A 13 12.38 2.34 -11.79
CA VAL A 13 12.17 1.21 -10.85
C VAL A 13 10.73 0.67 -10.83
N GLY A 14 9.81 1.32 -11.56
CA GLY A 14 8.39 0.98 -11.54
C GLY A 14 7.49 2.05 -12.15
N ALA A 15 6.21 2.01 -11.80
CA ALA A 15 5.22 3.03 -12.13
C ALA A 15 4.32 3.36 -10.94
N MET A 16 3.53 4.41 -11.08
CA MET A 16 2.54 4.84 -10.09
C MET A 16 1.13 4.78 -10.69
N LEU A 17 0.18 4.34 -9.88
CA LEU A 17 -1.26 4.41 -10.11
C LEU A 17 -1.88 5.25 -8.99
N PRO A 18 -2.87 6.11 -9.27
CA PRO A 18 -3.61 6.76 -8.20
C PRO A 18 -4.50 5.71 -7.50
N SER A 19 -4.70 5.88 -6.19
CA SER A 19 -5.55 5.01 -5.37
C SER A 19 -7.04 5.11 -5.73
N PHE A 20 -7.44 6.23 -6.34
CA PHE A 20 -8.80 6.46 -6.82
C PHE A 20 -8.83 7.28 -8.13
N GLY A 21 -10.01 7.53 -8.70
CA GLY A 21 -10.21 8.37 -9.89
C GLY A 21 -9.92 7.69 -11.23
N LEU A 22 -9.58 6.40 -11.22
CA LEU A 22 -9.55 5.57 -12.43
C LEU A 22 -10.96 5.03 -12.76
N PRO A 23 -11.19 4.51 -13.98
CA PRO A 23 -12.52 4.04 -14.41
C PRO A 23 -13.16 2.94 -13.54
N ASP A 24 -12.35 2.18 -12.80
CA ASP A 24 -12.77 1.07 -11.94
C ASP A 24 -11.79 0.88 -10.75
N HIS A 25 -12.11 0.01 -9.78
CA HIS A 25 -11.24 -0.29 -8.64
C HIS A 25 -9.99 -1.09 -9.04
N LEU A 26 -8.86 -0.94 -8.33
CA LEU A 26 -7.57 -1.58 -8.69
C LEU A 26 -7.54 -3.12 -8.65
N GLY A 27 -8.63 -3.77 -8.19
CA GLY A 27 -8.80 -5.22 -8.34
C GLY A 27 -9.29 -5.64 -9.73
N SER A 28 -9.87 -4.71 -10.50
CA SER A 28 -10.53 -4.98 -11.77
C SER A 28 -9.58 -5.49 -12.84
N LYS A 29 -10.06 -6.45 -13.63
CA LYS A 29 -9.33 -7.09 -14.74
C LYS A 29 -8.88 -6.08 -15.81
N ILE A 30 -9.46 -4.88 -15.87
CA ILE A 30 -9.04 -3.83 -16.81
C ILE A 30 -7.60 -3.35 -16.56
N TYR A 31 -7.09 -3.48 -15.33
CA TYR A 31 -5.73 -3.08 -14.96
C TYR A 31 -4.72 -4.23 -15.02
N TRP A 32 -5.19 -5.48 -15.14
CA TRP A 32 -4.31 -6.65 -15.16
C TRP A 32 -3.24 -6.61 -16.26
N PRO A 33 -3.47 -6.06 -17.47
CA PRO A 33 -2.39 -5.92 -18.45
C PRO A 33 -1.21 -5.06 -17.97
N VAL A 34 -1.42 -4.12 -17.03
CA VAL A 34 -0.35 -3.35 -16.39
C VAL A 34 0.38 -4.22 -15.38
N TYR A 35 -0.36 -4.99 -14.58
CA TYR A 35 0.21 -5.88 -13.57
C TYR A 35 0.95 -7.08 -14.17
N GLU A 36 0.48 -7.64 -15.29
CA GLU A 36 1.19 -8.66 -16.07
C GLU A 36 2.55 -8.15 -16.55
N GLU A 37 2.59 -6.92 -17.05
CA GLU A 37 3.85 -6.32 -17.49
C GLU A 37 4.77 -6.01 -16.30
N ALA A 38 4.20 -5.54 -15.17
CA ALA A 38 4.95 -5.31 -13.94
C ALA A 38 5.52 -6.60 -13.36
N ASP A 39 4.76 -7.70 -13.43
CA ASP A 39 5.18 -9.04 -13.02
C ASP A 39 6.34 -9.53 -13.88
N ARG A 40 6.20 -9.45 -15.21
CA ARG A 40 7.26 -9.83 -16.17
C ARG A 40 8.55 -9.06 -15.92
N LEU A 41 8.45 -7.77 -15.60
CA LEU A 41 9.59 -6.90 -15.31
C LEU A 41 10.10 -7.08 -13.87
N GLY A 42 9.29 -7.65 -12.98
CA GLY A 42 9.53 -7.69 -11.55
C GLY A 42 9.74 -6.30 -10.95
N CYS A 43 8.98 -5.30 -11.40
CA CYS A 43 9.12 -3.91 -10.96
C CYS A 43 8.06 -3.50 -9.91
N ALA A 44 8.23 -2.30 -9.34
CA ALA A 44 7.30 -1.75 -8.35
C ALA A 44 6.08 -1.11 -9.02
N ILE A 45 4.93 -1.19 -8.35
CA ILE A 45 3.72 -0.41 -8.61
C ILE A 45 3.37 0.34 -7.33
N ALA A 46 3.59 1.65 -7.34
CA ALA A 46 3.17 2.53 -6.25
C ALA A 46 1.71 2.92 -6.44
N VAL A 47 0.87 2.68 -5.44
CA VAL A 47 -0.48 3.20 -5.34
C VAL A 47 -0.40 4.46 -4.47
N HIS A 48 -0.62 5.63 -5.05
CA HIS A 48 -0.48 6.91 -4.37
C HIS A 48 -1.84 7.45 -3.95
N GLY A 49 -1.92 8.08 -2.78
CA GLY A 49 -3.12 8.79 -2.39
C GLY A 49 -3.40 9.98 -3.33
N GLY A 50 -4.67 10.36 -3.43
CA GLY A 50 -5.10 11.42 -4.33
C GLY A 50 -6.46 11.13 -4.98
N ALA A 51 -6.90 12.04 -5.85
CA ALA A 51 -8.13 11.92 -6.63
C ALA A 51 -9.40 11.61 -5.77
N HIS A 52 -9.72 12.49 -4.82
CA HIS A 52 -10.78 12.29 -3.82
C HIS A 52 -12.22 12.52 -4.33
N SER A 53 -12.41 12.71 -5.64
CA SER A 53 -13.75 12.93 -6.21
C SER A 53 -14.54 11.63 -6.29
N GLY A 54 -15.82 11.67 -5.92
CA GLY A 54 -16.72 10.52 -6.05
C GLY A 54 -16.63 9.48 -4.93
N ILE A 55 -15.85 9.72 -3.87
CA ILE A 55 -15.81 8.89 -2.66
C ILE A 55 -16.68 9.43 -1.51
N GLY A 56 -17.55 10.41 -1.79
CA GLY A 56 -18.47 10.99 -0.81
C GLY A 56 -17.90 12.20 -0.04
N LEU A 57 -16.74 12.72 -0.46
CA LEU A 57 -16.13 13.93 0.09
C LEU A 57 -16.48 15.20 -0.71
N ASP A 58 -17.18 15.05 -1.83
CA ASP A 58 -17.47 16.13 -2.81
C ASP A 58 -18.31 17.29 -2.25
N HIS A 59 -18.98 17.07 -1.11
CA HIS A 59 -19.81 18.08 -0.44
C HIS A 59 -19.08 18.83 0.67
N MET A 60 -17.83 18.45 0.98
CA MET A 60 -17.01 19.18 1.94
C MET A 60 -16.49 20.48 1.31
N ASN A 61 -16.42 21.54 2.12
CA ASN A 61 -15.98 22.87 1.70
C ASN A 61 -14.65 23.31 2.32
N VAL A 62 -14.02 22.46 3.14
CA VAL A 62 -12.69 22.67 3.74
C VAL A 62 -11.77 21.57 3.24
N TYR A 63 -10.58 21.94 2.75
CA TYR A 63 -9.65 20.99 2.14
C TYR A 63 -9.04 20.00 3.15
N ALA A 64 -8.67 20.46 4.35
CA ALA A 64 -8.02 19.62 5.35
C ALA A 64 -8.73 18.26 5.62
N PRO A 65 -10.05 18.19 5.87
CA PRO A 65 -10.75 16.91 6.02
C PRO A 65 -10.90 16.13 4.71
N ILE A 66 -10.94 16.79 3.54
CA ILE A 66 -10.93 16.10 2.24
C ILE A 66 -9.61 15.37 2.05
N HIS A 67 -8.50 16.05 2.35
CA HIS A 67 -7.16 15.50 2.30
C HIS A 67 -6.98 14.34 3.30
N ALA A 68 -7.26 14.61 4.58
CA ALA A 68 -7.05 13.69 5.69
C ALA A 68 -7.90 12.42 5.60
N LEU A 69 -9.07 12.47 4.97
CA LEU A 69 -9.92 11.29 4.75
C LEU A 69 -9.71 10.66 3.38
N GLY A 70 -9.44 11.47 2.36
CA GLY A 70 -9.39 11.02 0.96
C GLY A 70 -8.22 10.10 0.66
N HIS A 71 -7.03 10.43 1.17
CA HIS A 71 -5.84 9.60 1.05
C HIS A 71 -6.04 8.19 1.64
N PRO A 72 -6.30 8.03 2.94
CA PRO A 72 -6.49 6.72 3.55
C PRO A 72 -7.70 5.96 2.99
N ALA A 73 -8.81 6.63 2.66
CA ALA A 73 -9.99 5.97 2.09
C ALA A 73 -9.70 5.38 0.70
N GLY A 74 -9.02 6.13 -0.18
CA GLY A 74 -8.61 5.64 -1.49
C GLY A 74 -7.69 4.42 -1.37
N GLN A 75 -6.70 4.48 -0.47
CA GLN A 75 -5.78 3.36 -0.22
C GLN A 75 -6.51 2.10 0.30
N ALA A 76 -7.44 2.27 1.24
CA ALA A 76 -8.25 1.16 1.75
C ALA A 76 -9.10 0.50 0.67
N ILE A 77 -9.73 1.29 -0.20
CA ILE A 77 -10.52 0.80 -1.34
C ILE A 77 -9.62 0.04 -2.34
N ALA A 78 -8.47 0.60 -2.68
CA ALA A 78 -7.50 -0.01 -3.57
C ALA A 78 -7.00 -1.36 -3.02
N LEU A 79 -6.60 -1.39 -1.73
CA LEU A 79 -6.12 -2.61 -1.08
C LEU A 79 -7.23 -3.68 -1.03
N ALA A 80 -8.45 -3.29 -0.65
CA ALA A 80 -9.59 -4.21 -0.64
C ALA A 80 -9.81 -4.82 -2.03
N GLY A 81 -9.85 -3.98 -3.07
CA GLY A 81 -9.99 -4.43 -4.44
C GLY A 81 -8.91 -5.46 -4.81
N MET A 82 -7.65 -5.16 -4.53
CA MET A 82 -6.55 -6.04 -4.89
C MET A 82 -6.47 -7.34 -4.09
N VAL A 83 -6.75 -7.29 -2.77
CA VAL A 83 -6.75 -8.46 -1.88
C VAL A 83 -7.87 -9.43 -2.28
N PHE A 84 -9.11 -8.95 -2.34
CA PHE A 84 -10.27 -9.80 -2.60
C PHE A 84 -10.38 -10.25 -4.08
N ASN A 85 -9.65 -9.60 -5.00
CA ASN A 85 -9.52 -10.07 -6.39
C ASN A 85 -8.25 -10.90 -6.64
N GLY A 86 -7.46 -11.22 -5.62
CA GLY A 86 -6.30 -12.12 -5.74
C GLY A 86 -5.15 -11.56 -6.59
N VAL A 87 -5.04 -10.23 -6.71
CA VAL A 87 -4.03 -9.56 -7.57
C VAL A 87 -2.62 -9.98 -7.18
N PHE A 88 -2.32 -10.05 -5.88
CA PHE A 88 -1.00 -10.44 -5.37
C PHE A 88 -0.61 -11.89 -5.68
N GLU A 89 -1.57 -12.82 -5.68
CA GLU A 89 -1.31 -14.22 -6.05
C GLU A 89 -1.17 -14.39 -7.56
N ARG A 90 -1.90 -13.58 -8.34
CA ARG A 90 -1.84 -13.61 -9.80
C ARG A 90 -0.52 -13.04 -10.34
N PHE A 91 0.03 -12.01 -9.68
CA PHE A 91 1.22 -11.28 -10.12
C PHE A 91 2.32 -11.33 -9.04
N PRO A 92 2.90 -12.51 -8.78
CA PRO A 92 3.75 -12.76 -7.62
C PRO A 92 5.14 -12.08 -7.68
N ASN A 93 5.57 -11.62 -8.85
CA ASN A 93 6.85 -10.94 -9.06
C ASN A 93 6.74 -9.41 -8.97
N ALA A 94 5.53 -8.88 -9.16
CA ALA A 94 5.23 -7.46 -8.97
C ALA A 94 5.19 -7.12 -7.47
N ARG A 95 5.57 -5.88 -7.13
CA ARG A 95 5.55 -5.38 -5.75
C ARG A 95 4.68 -4.16 -5.69
N PHE A 96 3.76 -4.14 -4.74
CA PHE A 96 2.77 -3.07 -4.61
C PHE A 96 3.00 -2.30 -3.32
N GLY A 97 3.13 -0.97 -3.43
CA GLY A 97 3.36 -0.08 -2.30
C GLY A 97 2.23 0.94 -2.20
N PHE A 98 1.63 1.11 -1.03
CA PHE A 98 0.54 2.07 -0.80
C PHE A 98 1.10 3.28 -0.06
N LEU A 99 1.16 4.45 -0.71
CA LEU A 99 1.95 5.61 -0.27
C LEU A 99 1.07 6.79 0.12
N GLU A 100 1.55 7.65 1.03
CA GLU A 100 0.89 8.90 1.42
C GLU A 100 -0.54 8.65 1.95
N GLY A 101 -0.70 7.72 2.88
CA GLY A 101 -2.00 7.39 3.47
C GLY A 101 -2.01 7.40 5.01
N GLY A 102 -0.85 7.62 5.63
CA GLY A 102 -0.58 7.23 7.01
C GLY A 102 -0.73 5.72 7.25
N ILE A 103 -0.65 5.31 8.52
CA ILE A 103 -0.72 3.89 8.91
C ILE A 103 -2.10 3.44 9.40
N GLY A 104 -2.92 4.37 9.90
CA GLY A 104 -4.18 4.03 10.58
C GLY A 104 -5.17 3.24 9.70
N TRP A 105 -5.24 3.55 8.40
CA TRP A 105 -6.12 2.85 7.46
C TRP A 105 -5.74 1.38 7.28
N PHE A 106 -4.44 1.07 7.28
CA PHE A 106 -3.97 -0.29 7.08
C PHE A 106 -4.33 -1.16 8.29
N VAL A 107 -4.15 -0.63 9.51
CA VAL A 107 -4.61 -1.28 10.74
C VAL A 107 -6.12 -1.52 10.71
N MET A 108 -6.89 -0.51 10.26
CA MET A 108 -8.33 -0.64 10.07
C MET A 108 -8.67 -1.74 9.05
N CYS A 109 -7.95 -1.84 7.93
CA CYS A 109 -8.14 -2.91 6.95
C CYS A 109 -7.86 -4.30 7.54
N LEU A 110 -6.77 -4.48 8.30
CA LEU A 110 -6.45 -5.74 8.96
C LEU A 110 -7.60 -6.22 9.87
N GLU A 111 -8.16 -5.32 10.68
CA GLU A 111 -9.30 -5.64 11.54
C GLU A 111 -10.59 -5.91 10.74
N ARG A 112 -10.92 -5.00 9.82
CA ARG A 112 -12.23 -4.96 9.17
C ARG A 112 -12.36 -6.05 8.11
N PHE A 113 -11.30 -6.38 7.38
CA PHE A 113 -11.35 -7.43 6.36
C PHE A 113 -11.64 -8.79 6.99
N ASP A 114 -10.91 -9.18 8.04
CA ASP A 114 -11.15 -10.46 8.74
C ASP A 114 -12.55 -10.53 9.36
N ARG A 115 -12.98 -9.46 10.04
CA ARG A 115 -14.31 -9.42 10.66
C ARG A 115 -15.42 -9.52 9.62
N SER A 116 -15.32 -8.78 8.52
CA SER A 116 -16.33 -8.81 7.46
C SER A 116 -16.34 -10.14 6.73
N HIS A 117 -15.17 -10.67 6.34
CA HIS A 117 -15.03 -11.94 5.62
C HIS A 117 -15.57 -13.13 6.43
N SER A 118 -15.35 -13.14 7.75
CA SER A 118 -15.85 -14.20 8.64
C SER A 118 -17.36 -14.15 8.92
N THR A 119 -18.01 -13.01 8.72
CA THR A 119 -19.43 -12.81 9.12
C THR A 119 -20.39 -12.67 7.95
N HIS A 120 -19.90 -12.20 6.81
CA HIS A 120 -20.70 -12.03 5.60
C HIS A 120 -20.30 -13.14 4.65
N MET A 121 -21.18 -14.12 4.47
CA MET A 121 -21.04 -15.11 3.41
C MET A 121 -20.94 -14.35 2.10
N GLU A 122 -19.73 -14.30 1.53
CA GLU A 122 -19.51 -13.71 0.23
C GLU A 122 -20.44 -14.45 -0.73
N TYR A 123 -21.45 -13.76 -1.27
CA TYR A 123 -22.05 -14.17 -2.52
C TYR A 123 -20.96 -13.98 -3.57
N GLN A 124 -19.94 -14.86 -3.57
CA GLN A 124 -18.95 -14.93 -4.62
C GLN A 124 -19.76 -15.16 -5.90
N LEU A 125 -19.89 -14.09 -6.69
CA LEU A 125 -20.42 -14.17 -8.03
C LEU A 125 -19.38 -14.95 -8.83
N ARG A 126 -19.48 -16.27 -8.75
CA ARG A 126 -18.90 -17.32 -9.62
C ARG A 126 -17.95 -16.79 -10.70
N ASP A 127 -16.76 -16.40 -10.30
CA ASP A 127 -15.65 -16.26 -11.22
C ASP A 127 -14.56 -17.18 -10.68
N ASP A 128 -14.40 -18.35 -11.32
CA ASP A 128 -13.48 -19.42 -10.92
C ASP A 128 -11.98 -18.98 -10.97
N ASP A 129 -11.73 -17.74 -11.40
CA ASP A 129 -10.42 -17.10 -11.54
C ASP A 129 -9.97 -16.28 -10.31
N MET A 130 -10.79 -16.18 -9.26
CA MET A 130 -10.49 -15.34 -8.10
C MET A 130 -9.51 -16.04 -7.13
N LEU A 131 -8.25 -15.61 -7.16
CA LEU A 131 -7.14 -16.16 -6.34
C LEU A 131 -7.00 -15.51 -4.95
N GLY A 132 -8.00 -14.72 -4.52
CA GLY A 132 -8.01 -14.06 -3.22
C GLY A 132 -8.29 -15.02 -2.05
N PRO A 133 -8.47 -14.47 -0.83
CA PRO A 133 -8.96 -15.25 0.32
C PRO A 133 -10.26 -15.99 -0.03
N LYS A 134 -10.36 -17.27 0.36
CA LYS A 134 -11.56 -18.09 0.16
C LYS A 134 -12.38 -18.15 1.43
N ILE A 135 -13.66 -18.47 1.31
CA ILE A 135 -14.56 -18.65 2.47
C ILE A 135 -13.91 -19.57 3.51
N GLY A 136 -13.75 -19.04 4.73
CA GLY A 136 -13.12 -19.73 5.86
C GLY A 136 -11.64 -19.37 6.07
N ASP A 137 -10.98 -18.74 5.11
CA ASP A 137 -9.61 -18.25 5.26
C ASP A 137 -9.56 -17.02 6.17
N SER A 138 -8.45 -16.85 6.89
CA SER A 138 -8.07 -15.56 7.47
C SER A 138 -7.49 -14.65 6.39
N VAL A 139 -8.09 -13.47 6.23
CA VAL A 139 -7.58 -12.41 5.36
C VAL A 139 -6.30 -11.82 5.95
N HIS A 140 -6.18 -11.75 7.28
CA HIS A 140 -4.94 -11.36 7.95
C HIS A 140 -3.78 -12.31 7.58
N GLU A 141 -3.98 -13.64 7.66
CA GLU A 141 -2.95 -14.61 7.24
C GLU A 141 -2.63 -14.51 5.74
N TYR A 142 -3.63 -14.24 4.90
CA TYR A 142 -3.41 -13.97 3.48
C TYR A 142 -2.53 -12.73 3.28
N ILE A 143 -2.82 -11.63 3.97
CA ILE A 143 -2.05 -10.37 3.90
C ILE A 143 -0.63 -10.60 4.41
N GLN A 144 -0.47 -11.28 5.55
CA GLN A 144 0.83 -11.64 6.10
C GLN A 144 1.68 -12.41 5.07
N ARG A 145 1.08 -13.37 4.36
CA ARG A 145 1.79 -14.10 3.30
C ARG A 145 2.23 -13.19 2.15
N GLN A 146 1.44 -12.18 1.78
CA GLN A 146 1.87 -11.23 0.74
C GLN A 146 3.02 -10.34 1.23
N ILE A 147 3.03 -9.96 2.50
CA ILE A 147 4.12 -9.22 3.15
C ILE A 147 5.40 -10.06 3.22
N ASP A 148 5.28 -11.32 3.64
CA ASP A 148 6.40 -12.24 3.78
C ASP A 148 7.08 -12.53 2.44
N ASN A 149 6.29 -12.58 1.36
CA ASN A 149 6.75 -12.76 -0.01
C ASN A 149 7.16 -11.45 -0.72
N ASP A 150 7.29 -10.35 0.02
CA ASP A 150 7.71 -9.05 -0.49
C ASP A 150 6.81 -8.51 -1.61
N ARG A 151 5.49 -8.75 -1.55
CA ARG A 151 4.51 -8.29 -2.56
C ARG A 151 3.70 -7.07 -2.12
N LEU A 152 3.59 -6.83 -0.82
CA LEU A 152 2.81 -5.74 -0.23
C LEU A 152 3.67 -4.87 0.69
N PHE A 153 3.65 -3.57 0.45
CA PHE A 153 4.35 -2.56 1.23
C PHE A 153 3.44 -1.36 1.52
N ILE A 154 3.72 -0.64 2.60
CA ILE A 154 2.95 0.49 3.11
C ILE A 154 3.92 1.63 3.41
N GLY A 155 3.69 2.81 2.82
CA GLY A 155 4.45 4.02 3.11
C GLY A 155 4.03 4.64 4.45
N CYS A 156 4.99 5.25 5.14
CA CYS A 156 4.76 6.05 6.35
C CYS A 156 5.57 7.35 6.30
N GLU A 157 5.10 8.39 6.98
CA GLU A 157 5.62 9.76 6.83
C GLU A 157 6.09 10.40 8.14
N GLY A 158 5.83 9.77 9.28
CA GLY A 158 5.95 10.39 10.60
C GLY A 158 4.60 10.86 11.14
N GLU A 159 4.58 11.27 12.41
CA GLU A 159 3.36 11.64 13.14
C GLU A 159 2.26 10.54 13.15
N GLU A 160 2.63 9.28 12.92
CA GLU A 160 1.73 8.13 12.93
C GLU A 160 1.85 7.33 14.23
N PRO A 161 1.11 7.67 15.29
CA PRO A 161 1.24 7.03 16.60
C PRO A 161 0.94 5.52 16.57
N ALA A 162 0.29 5.03 15.51
CA ALA A 162 -0.05 3.64 15.31
C ALA A 162 1.08 2.80 14.69
N ILE A 163 2.22 3.38 14.26
CA ILE A 163 3.28 2.62 13.56
C ILE A 163 3.80 1.44 14.37
N ALA A 164 4.10 1.63 15.66
CA ALA A 164 4.57 0.55 16.52
C ALA A 164 3.52 -0.55 16.72
N PHE A 165 2.25 -0.15 16.81
CA PHE A 165 1.16 -1.12 16.87
C PHE A 165 1.07 -1.91 15.56
N ALA A 166 1.14 -1.25 14.39
CA ALA A 166 1.11 -1.93 13.10
C ALA A 166 2.28 -2.92 12.92
N VAL A 167 3.50 -2.53 13.35
CA VAL A 167 4.66 -3.44 13.40
C VAL A 167 4.40 -4.64 14.30
N SER A 168 3.74 -4.46 15.45
CA SER A 168 3.39 -5.57 16.34
C SER A 168 2.38 -6.56 15.73
N GLN A 169 1.59 -6.12 14.75
CA GLN A 169 0.59 -6.96 14.09
C GLN A 169 1.15 -7.77 12.93
N VAL A 170 2.01 -7.19 12.09
CA VAL A 170 2.46 -7.84 10.83
C VAL A 170 3.98 -7.92 10.64
N GLY A 171 4.74 -7.49 11.65
CA GLY A 171 6.19 -7.30 11.58
C GLY A 171 6.59 -6.03 10.83
N ASN A 172 7.89 -5.76 10.75
CA ASN A 172 8.42 -4.52 10.18
C ASN A 172 8.53 -4.53 8.64
N LYS A 173 8.44 -5.69 7.99
CA LYS A 173 8.75 -5.88 6.56
C LYS A 173 7.97 -4.99 5.57
N PRO A 174 6.70 -4.60 5.77
CA PRO A 174 5.98 -3.86 4.75
C PRO A 174 6.23 -2.35 4.81
N PHE A 175 6.66 -1.83 5.96
CA PHE A 175 6.65 -0.39 6.23
C PHE A 175 7.89 0.30 5.69
N PHE A 176 7.76 1.46 5.06
CA PHE A 176 8.92 2.26 4.70
C PHE A 176 8.64 3.76 4.71
N PHE A 177 9.62 4.53 5.17
CA PHE A 177 9.51 5.96 5.37
C PHE A 177 9.63 6.76 4.07
N SER A 178 8.85 7.82 3.94
CA SER A 178 8.96 8.86 2.92
C SER A 178 8.70 10.22 3.54
N THR A 179 9.37 11.27 3.07
CA THR A 179 9.17 12.63 3.59
C THR A 179 8.06 13.40 2.87
N ASP A 180 7.52 12.86 1.78
CA ASP A 180 6.61 13.54 0.85
C ASP A 180 7.03 14.96 0.42
N PHE A 181 8.34 15.19 0.28
CA PHE A 181 8.85 16.50 -0.10
C PHE A 181 8.56 16.75 -1.60
N PRO A 182 8.04 17.93 -2.01
CA PRO A 182 7.91 19.18 -1.26
C PRO A 182 6.46 19.58 -0.93
N HIS A 183 5.60 18.64 -0.48
CA HIS A 183 4.19 18.92 -0.17
C HIS A 183 4.03 19.80 1.09
N GLU A 184 3.24 19.40 2.09
CA GLU A 184 2.98 20.18 3.30
C GLU A 184 4.15 20.15 4.32
N VAL A 185 5.35 19.82 3.84
CA VAL A 185 6.55 19.63 4.65
C VAL A 185 7.64 20.67 4.37
N THR A 186 8.50 20.88 5.36
CA THR A 186 9.75 21.63 5.25
C THR A 186 10.92 20.74 5.63
N THR A 187 12.15 21.16 5.39
CA THR A 187 13.32 20.43 5.89
C THR A 187 13.32 20.28 7.42
N GLU A 188 12.67 21.20 8.15
CA GLU A 188 12.54 21.10 9.60
C GLU A 188 11.53 20.01 10.01
N THR A 189 10.36 19.96 9.36
CA THR A 189 9.35 18.93 9.64
C THR A 189 9.84 17.54 9.25
N CYS A 190 10.50 17.39 8.08
CA CYS A 190 11.09 16.10 7.70
C CYS A 190 12.15 15.60 8.70
N ARG A 191 12.92 16.51 9.31
CA ARG A 191 13.88 16.15 10.38
C ARG A 191 13.15 15.75 11.66
N HIS A 192 12.05 16.43 11.98
CA HIS A 192 11.23 16.12 13.14
C HIS A 192 10.61 14.71 13.02
N GLU A 193 9.93 14.42 11.91
CA GLU A 193 9.32 13.13 11.59
C GLU A 193 10.35 11.98 11.63
N LEU A 194 11.52 12.21 11.04
CA LEU A 194 12.63 11.25 11.10
C LEU A 194 13.09 11.00 12.54
N GLN A 195 13.24 12.06 13.33
CA GLN A 195 13.68 11.96 14.72
C GLN A 195 12.62 11.28 15.59
N GLU A 196 11.34 11.54 15.36
CA GLU A 196 10.23 10.88 16.05
C GLU A 196 10.29 9.35 15.84
N LEU A 197 10.48 8.90 14.61
CA LEU A 197 10.61 7.46 14.31
C LEU A 197 11.84 6.86 15.02
N LEU A 198 12.97 7.56 14.99
CA LEU A 198 14.22 7.13 15.64
C LEU A 198 14.09 7.06 17.17
N ASP A 199 13.36 7.98 17.78
CA ASP A 199 13.17 8.07 19.22
C ASP A 199 12.03 7.19 19.74
N ASN A 200 11.24 6.57 18.85
CA ASN A 200 10.14 5.71 19.24
C ASN A 200 10.64 4.52 20.08
N PRO A 201 10.27 4.42 21.37
CA PRO A 201 10.79 3.40 22.27
C PRO A 201 10.11 2.03 22.08
N GLN A 202 9.05 1.97 21.28
CA GLN A 202 8.31 0.73 20.99
C GLN A 202 8.85 0.03 19.73
N LEU A 203 9.78 0.65 19.00
CA LEU A 203 10.44 0.08 17.84
C LEU A 203 11.88 -0.32 18.18
N THR A 204 12.27 -1.52 17.76
CA THR A 204 13.65 -1.97 17.86
C THR A 204 14.54 -1.27 16.82
N ASP A 205 15.86 -1.37 16.97
CA ASP A 205 16.78 -0.86 15.96
C ASP A 205 16.60 -1.56 14.61
N GLU A 206 16.24 -2.85 14.62
CA GLU A 206 15.92 -3.61 13.40
C GLU A 206 14.67 -3.05 12.70
N ASP A 207 13.63 -2.72 13.47
CA ASP A 207 12.41 -2.09 12.92
C ASP A 207 12.72 -0.74 12.29
N LYS A 208 13.53 0.08 12.98
CA LYS A 208 13.95 1.41 12.50
C LYS A 208 14.74 1.30 11.20
N GLU A 209 15.74 0.41 11.12
CA GLU A 209 16.50 0.18 9.89
C GLU A 209 15.61 -0.34 8.74
N ALA A 210 14.68 -1.23 9.06
CA ALA A 210 13.73 -1.77 8.09
C ALA A 210 12.89 -0.65 7.47
N ILE A 211 12.26 0.17 8.31
CA ILE A 211 11.39 1.27 7.91
C ILE A 211 12.17 2.37 7.19
N LEU A 212 13.35 2.75 7.71
CA LEU A 212 14.10 3.89 7.16
C LEU A 212 14.76 3.60 5.82
N HIS A 213 15.16 2.36 5.53
CA HIS A 213 15.82 2.10 4.25
C HIS A 213 15.72 0.66 3.70
N LYS A 214 15.77 -0.40 4.52
CA LYS A 214 15.88 -1.77 3.96
C LYS A 214 14.64 -2.15 3.16
N ASN A 215 13.46 -1.73 3.61
CA ASN A 215 12.20 -2.06 2.95
C ASN A 215 12.01 -1.27 1.66
N ALA A 216 12.42 0.01 1.62
CA ALA A 216 12.45 0.80 0.39
C ALA A 216 13.39 0.16 -0.66
N ARG A 217 14.57 -0.32 -0.23
CA ARG A 217 15.49 -1.06 -1.13
C ARG A 217 14.86 -2.32 -1.69
N ARG A 218 14.16 -3.10 -0.86
CA ARG A 218 13.41 -4.30 -1.30
C ARG A 218 12.30 -3.95 -2.31
N PHE A 219 11.49 -2.94 -2.00
CA PHE A 219 10.39 -2.51 -2.85
C PHE A 219 10.89 -2.09 -4.24
N TYR A 220 11.91 -1.22 -4.30
CA TYR A 220 12.44 -0.68 -5.54
C TYR A 220 13.55 -1.53 -6.20
N ARG A 221 14.01 -2.62 -5.54
CA ARG A 221 15.19 -3.40 -5.94
C ARG A 221 16.44 -2.54 -6.19
N LEU A 222 16.71 -1.62 -5.27
CA LEU A 222 17.93 -0.83 -5.29
C LEU A 222 19.10 -1.71 -4.84
N GLY A 223 20.21 -1.67 -5.57
CA GLY A 223 21.44 -2.40 -5.22
C GLY A 223 22.06 -1.93 -3.90
N ASP A 224 23.05 -2.68 -3.42
CA ASP A 224 23.87 -2.24 -2.29
C ASP A 224 24.68 -1.00 -2.67
N ALA A 225 24.61 0.02 -1.83
CA ALA A 225 25.39 1.26 -1.94
C ALA A 225 26.80 1.07 -1.39
#